data_AF-A0A317JGQ0-F1
#
_entry.id   AF-A0A317JGQ0-F1
#
_cell.length_a   1.000
_cell.length_b   1.000
_cell.length_c   1.000
_cell.angle_alpha   90.00
_cell.angle_beta   90.00
_cell.angle_gamma   90.00
#
_symmetry.space_group_name_H-M   'P 1'
#
loop_
_entity.id
_entity.type
_entity.pdbx_description
1 polymer ?
#
loop_
_entity_poly.entity_id
_entity_poly.type
_entity_poly.pdbx_seq_one_letter_code
_entity_poly.pdbx_strand_id
1 'polypeptide(L)'
;MHFLIVSILTTVVSQPARGHFEPALAAKQEHVNLSSLIFEGDQFQALAEAEEAAERAALFHVKAEKAKKDMTRAEILAKNKRVSAFALENAHLSHLTATFLEVKSRAEQIEALASAKVSKLQMMEQGNPKQSLLPDLIDARMEHQKARLSGYQAALKVAEEEHRVLELYINTGKELRGKGHISELEFDDREYRLNLTVATIAGLKERIKVAETYIDALELDRERLDRQPLPTL
;
A
#
# COMPACT_ATOMS: atom_id res chain seq x y z
N MET A 1 32.66 -1.80 9.72
CA MET A 1 31.39 -1.49 10.44
C MET A 1 30.15 -1.45 9.53
N HIS A 2 30.08 -2.23 8.44
CA HIS A 2 28.93 -2.20 7.51
C HIS A 2 28.14 -3.53 7.45
N PHE A 3 28.51 -4.54 8.26
CA PHE A 3 27.89 -5.87 8.23
C PHE A 3 26.82 -6.08 9.31
N LEU A 4 26.63 -5.14 10.24
CA LEU A 4 25.70 -5.32 11.37
C LEU A 4 24.26 -4.85 11.07
N ILE A 5 24.06 -3.95 10.10
CA ILE A 5 22.72 -3.37 9.82
C ILE A 5 21.87 -4.32 8.95
N VAL A 6 22.49 -5.15 8.11
CA VAL A 6 21.78 -6.09 7.22
C VAL A 6 21.29 -7.33 7.98
N SER A 7 21.96 -7.71 9.08
CA SER A 7 21.63 -8.92 9.84
C SER A 7 20.41 -8.76 10.75
N ILE A 8 20.08 -7.54 11.15
CA ILE A 8 18.90 -7.23 11.99
C ILE A 8 17.62 -7.14 11.12
N LEU A 9 17.76 -6.79 9.83
CA LEU A 9 16.63 -6.73 8.90
C LEU A 9 16.16 -8.10 8.38
N THR A 10 16.94 -9.17 8.55
CA THR A 10 16.60 -10.50 8.00
C THR A 10 15.97 -11.44 9.01
N THR A 11 16.11 -11.22 10.31
CA THR A 11 15.63 -12.15 11.36
C THR A 11 14.20 -11.89 11.85
N VAL A 12 13.59 -10.75 11.52
CA VAL A 12 12.19 -10.43 11.89
C VAL A 12 11.19 -10.80 10.77
N VAL A 13 11.66 -11.26 9.60
CA VAL A 13 10.88 -11.30 8.35
C VAL A 13 10.30 -12.70 8.02
N SER A 14 10.41 -13.68 8.90
CA SER A 14 10.10 -15.10 8.57
C SER A 14 8.66 -15.56 8.85
N GLN A 15 7.75 -14.70 9.33
CA GLN A 15 6.35 -15.12 9.52
C GLN A 15 5.39 -14.21 8.79
N PRO A 16 4.50 -14.76 7.92
CA PRO A 16 3.32 -14.01 7.53
C PRO A 16 2.54 -13.81 8.83
N ALA A 17 2.36 -12.56 9.24
CA ALA A 17 1.47 -12.20 10.33
C ALA A 17 0.01 -12.43 9.87
N ARG A 18 -0.36 -13.69 9.58
CA ARG A 18 -1.76 -14.14 9.53
C ARG A 18 -2.26 -14.31 10.96
N GLY A 19 -2.08 -13.27 11.78
CA GLY A 19 -2.92 -13.15 12.95
C GLY A 19 -4.31 -12.86 12.42
N HIS A 20 -5.23 -13.82 12.53
CA HIS A 20 -6.63 -13.59 12.20
C HIS A 20 -7.14 -12.44 13.06
N PHE A 21 -7.19 -11.24 12.49
CA PHE A 21 -7.81 -10.10 13.12
C PHE A 21 -9.31 -10.23 12.88
N GLU A 22 -10.05 -10.57 13.93
CA GLU A 22 -11.51 -10.54 13.88
C GLU A 22 -11.97 -9.09 14.08
N PRO A 23 -12.60 -8.46 13.06
CA PRO A 23 -13.18 -7.14 13.23
C PRO A 23 -14.28 -7.20 14.27
N ALA A 24 -14.39 -6.14 15.05
CA ALA A 24 -15.50 -5.95 15.95
C ALA A 24 -16.69 -5.41 15.14
N LEU A 25 -17.83 -6.09 15.27
CA LEU A 25 -19.05 -5.77 14.53
C LEU A 25 -19.90 -4.79 15.36
N ALA A 26 -20.44 -3.74 14.75
CA ALA A 26 -21.35 -2.81 15.41
C ALA A 26 -22.57 -3.53 15.96
N ALA A 27 -23.08 -4.54 15.23
CA ALA A 27 -24.21 -5.37 15.62
C ALA A 27 -24.02 -6.15 16.93
N LYS A 28 -22.77 -6.30 17.41
CA LYS A 28 -22.45 -6.94 18.69
C LYS A 28 -22.37 -5.94 19.86
N GLN A 29 -22.61 -4.65 19.61
CA GLN A 29 -22.67 -3.63 20.65
C GLN A 29 -24.06 -3.56 21.28
N GLU A 30 -24.13 -3.15 22.55
CA GLU A 30 -25.38 -2.97 23.29
C GLU A 30 -26.27 -1.87 22.69
N HIS A 31 -25.65 -0.85 22.06
CA HIS A 31 -26.31 0.19 21.29
C HIS A 31 -25.58 0.43 19.98
N VAL A 32 -26.27 0.19 18.85
CA VAL A 32 -25.75 0.52 17.51
C VAL A 32 -25.98 2.00 17.24
N ASN A 33 -24.91 2.76 17.12
CA ASN A 33 -24.94 4.15 16.67
C ASN A 33 -24.15 4.31 15.37
N LEU A 34 -24.27 5.46 14.72
CA LEU A 34 -23.57 5.70 13.45
C LEU A 34 -22.05 5.54 13.58
N SER A 35 -21.47 5.97 14.70
CA SER A 35 -20.04 5.81 15.00
C SER A 35 -19.60 4.35 15.01
N SER A 36 -20.40 3.44 15.58
CA SER A 36 -20.11 2.00 15.61
C SER A 36 -20.08 1.37 14.22
N LEU A 37 -21.04 1.72 13.35
CA LEU A 37 -21.07 1.28 11.95
C LEU A 37 -19.88 1.84 11.16
N ILE A 38 -19.52 3.08 11.46
CA ILE A 38 -18.40 3.78 10.86
C ILE A 38 -17.05 3.17 11.29
N PHE A 39 -16.88 2.77 12.56
CA PHE A 39 -15.67 2.04 13.02
C PHE A 39 -15.60 0.63 12.44
N GLU A 40 -16.73 -0.05 12.31
CA GLU A 40 -16.82 -1.34 11.63
C GLU A 40 -16.37 -1.22 10.16
N GLY A 41 -16.85 -0.19 9.44
CA GLY A 41 -16.43 0.11 8.07
C GLY A 41 -14.91 0.34 7.95
N ASP A 42 -14.33 1.14 8.84
CA ASP A 42 -12.88 1.38 8.86
C ASP A 42 -12.07 0.12 9.14
N GLN A 43 -12.56 -0.75 10.02
CA GLN A 43 -11.90 -2.03 10.28
C GLN A 43 -11.88 -2.89 9.03
N PHE A 44 -13.01 -3.00 8.31
CA PHE A 44 -13.06 -3.78 7.08
C PHE A 44 -12.19 -3.19 5.97
N GLN A 45 -12.18 -1.86 5.82
CA GLN A 45 -11.33 -1.21 4.84
C GLN A 45 -9.83 -1.39 5.15
N ALA A 46 -9.44 -1.19 6.41
CA ALA A 46 -8.06 -1.40 6.84
C ALA A 46 -7.63 -2.87 6.69
N LEU A 47 -8.55 -3.82 6.87
CA LEU A 47 -8.26 -5.24 6.60
C LEU A 47 -8.08 -5.52 5.10
N ALA A 48 -8.92 -4.96 4.24
CA ALA A 48 -8.76 -5.09 2.79
C ALA A 48 -7.40 -4.52 2.32
N GLU A 49 -6.99 -3.37 2.86
CA GLU A 49 -5.68 -2.76 2.58
C GLU A 49 -4.53 -3.61 3.10
N ALA A 50 -4.68 -4.22 4.28
CA ALA A 50 -3.70 -5.15 4.81
C ALA A 50 -3.56 -6.41 3.94
N GLU A 51 -4.66 -6.95 3.43
CA GLU A 51 -4.65 -8.11 2.53
C GLU A 51 -3.98 -7.77 1.19
N GLU A 52 -4.33 -6.64 0.58
CA GLU A 52 -3.70 -6.18 -0.66
C GLU A 52 -2.19 -5.95 -0.48
N ALA A 53 -1.78 -5.33 0.63
CA ALA A 53 -0.38 -5.14 0.97
C ALA A 53 0.35 -6.48 1.22
N ALA A 54 -0.33 -7.47 1.80
CA ALA A 54 0.20 -8.81 1.99
C ALA A 54 0.41 -9.53 0.65
N GLU A 55 -0.53 -9.43 -0.28
CA GLU A 55 -0.42 -9.99 -1.63
C GLU A 55 0.73 -9.33 -2.40
N ARG A 56 0.85 -7.99 -2.33
CA ARG A 56 2.00 -7.27 -2.90
C ARG A 56 3.32 -7.76 -2.30
N ALA A 57 3.39 -7.90 -0.98
CA ALA A 57 4.57 -8.41 -0.30
C ALA A 57 4.92 -9.83 -0.77
N ALA A 58 3.93 -10.72 -0.92
CA ALA A 58 4.15 -12.07 -1.41
C ALA A 58 4.67 -12.08 -2.87
N LEU A 59 4.12 -11.23 -3.73
CA LEU A 59 4.60 -11.08 -5.10
C LEU A 59 6.06 -10.58 -5.13
N PHE A 60 6.39 -9.56 -4.35
CA PHE A 60 7.75 -9.04 -4.26
C PHE A 60 8.72 -10.04 -3.63
N HIS A 61 8.26 -10.86 -2.69
CA HIS A 61 9.05 -11.95 -2.14
C HIS A 61 9.46 -12.96 -3.22
N VAL A 62 8.52 -13.39 -4.07
CA VAL A 62 8.82 -14.29 -5.19
C VAL A 62 9.80 -13.63 -6.17
N LYS A 63 9.63 -12.34 -6.46
CA LYS A 63 10.56 -11.57 -7.31
C LYS A 63 11.95 -11.46 -6.67
N ALA A 64 12.04 -11.24 -5.37
CA ALA A 64 13.30 -11.12 -4.64
C ALA A 64 14.05 -12.46 -4.62
N GLU A 65 13.35 -13.58 -4.43
CA GLU A 65 13.93 -14.93 -4.51
C GLU A 65 14.41 -15.28 -5.91
N LYS A 66 13.67 -14.89 -6.96
CA LYS A 66 14.14 -15.03 -8.34
C LYS A 66 15.39 -14.18 -8.58
N ALA A 67 15.35 -12.90 -8.24
CA ALA A 67 16.48 -11.98 -8.41
C ALA A 67 17.73 -12.43 -7.63
N LYS A 68 17.54 -13.05 -6.46
CA LYS A 68 18.61 -13.67 -5.67
C LYS A 68 19.26 -14.83 -6.41
N LYS A 69 18.48 -15.73 -7.00
CA LYS A 69 19.01 -16.84 -7.82
C LYS A 69 19.78 -16.32 -9.03
N ASP A 70 19.25 -15.30 -9.70
CA ASP A 70 19.90 -14.66 -10.85
C ASP A 70 21.21 -13.96 -10.45
N MET A 71 21.23 -13.27 -9.30
CA MET A 71 22.42 -12.68 -8.69
C MET A 71 23.48 -13.75 -8.38
N THR A 72 23.13 -14.84 -7.69
CA THR A 72 24.07 -15.95 -7.40
C THR A 72 24.61 -16.58 -8.69
N ARG A 73 23.76 -16.73 -9.71
CA ARG A 73 24.20 -17.21 -11.03
C ARG A 73 25.18 -16.24 -11.68
N ALA A 74 24.91 -14.93 -11.62
CA ALA A 74 25.79 -13.89 -12.14
C ALA A 74 27.14 -13.89 -11.39
N GLU A 75 27.16 -14.07 -10.06
CA GLU A 75 28.38 -14.20 -9.27
C GLU A 75 29.25 -15.38 -9.72
N ILE A 76 28.63 -16.56 -9.93
CA ILE A 76 29.34 -17.76 -10.42
C ILE A 76 29.92 -17.50 -11.81
N LEU A 77 29.13 -16.93 -12.71
CA LEU A 77 29.58 -16.66 -14.07
C LEU A 77 30.66 -15.55 -14.12
N ALA A 78 30.57 -14.54 -13.25
CA ALA A 78 31.57 -13.49 -13.14
C ALA A 78 32.91 -14.02 -12.61
N LYS A 79 32.89 -14.94 -11.63
CA LYS A 79 34.09 -15.68 -11.18
C LYS A 79 34.75 -16.44 -12.33
N ASN A 80 33.95 -16.96 -13.25
CA ASN A 80 34.43 -17.63 -14.46
C ASN A 80 34.74 -16.68 -15.63
N LYS A 81 34.70 -15.35 -15.42
CA LYS A 81 34.88 -14.31 -16.45
C LYS A 81 33.91 -14.41 -17.63
N ARG A 82 32.72 -14.98 -17.41
CA ARG A 82 31.67 -15.19 -18.43
C ARG A 82 30.58 -14.13 -18.43
N VAL A 83 30.62 -13.17 -17.51
CA VAL A 83 29.78 -11.95 -17.50
C VAL A 83 30.62 -10.76 -17.06
N SER A 84 30.22 -9.57 -17.50
CA SER A 84 30.85 -8.32 -17.10
C SER A 84 30.54 -7.95 -15.65
N ALA A 85 31.40 -7.15 -15.03
CA ALA A 85 31.16 -6.58 -13.70
C ALA A 85 29.84 -5.77 -13.67
N PHE A 86 29.53 -5.06 -14.76
CA PHE A 86 28.27 -4.35 -14.92
C PHE A 86 27.03 -5.26 -14.85
N ALA A 87 27.07 -6.43 -15.51
CA ALA A 87 25.96 -7.37 -15.46
C ALA A 87 25.78 -7.97 -14.05
N LEU A 88 26.87 -8.19 -13.32
CA LEU A 88 26.83 -8.62 -11.93
C LEU A 88 26.21 -7.54 -11.02
N GLU A 89 26.65 -6.29 -11.16
CA GLU A 89 26.12 -5.16 -10.39
C GLU A 89 24.63 -4.92 -10.65
N ASN A 90 24.19 -5.06 -11.91
CA ASN A 90 22.77 -4.98 -12.25
C ASN A 90 21.94 -6.09 -11.59
N ALA A 91 22.49 -7.31 -11.45
CA ALA A 91 21.82 -8.40 -10.75
C ALA A 91 21.71 -8.12 -9.23
N HIS A 92 22.74 -7.52 -8.62
CA HIS A 92 22.69 -7.06 -7.23
C HIS A 92 21.63 -5.96 -7.03
N LEU A 93 21.59 -4.96 -7.92
CA LEU A 93 20.59 -3.89 -7.86
C LEU A 93 19.18 -4.45 -7.99
N SER A 94 18.94 -5.37 -8.93
CA SER A 94 17.65 -6.02 -9.10
C SER A 94 17.17 -6.74 -7.83
N HIS A 95 18.07 -7.48 -7.16
CA HIS A 95 17.76 -8.15 -5.90
C HIS A 95 17.47 -7.15 -4.77
N LEU A 96 18.26 -6.09 -4.64
CA LEU A 96 18.05 -5.03 -3.64
C LEU A 96 16.70 -4.34 -3.85
N THR A 97 16.36 -3.96 -5.07
CA THR A 97 15.09 -3.30 -5.39
C THR A 97 13.90 -4.20 -5.06
N ALA A 98 13.94 -5.47 -5.44
CA ALA A 98 12.86 -6.41 -5.13
C ALA A 98 12.69 -6.61 -3.61
N THR A 99 13.79 -6.71 -2.87
CA THR A 99 13.78 -6.84 -1.41
C THR A 99 13.24 -5.59 -0.72
N PHE A 100 13.64 -4.40 -1.20
CA PHE A 100 13.11 -3.13 -0.69
C PHE A 100 11.59 -3.03 -0.86
N LEU A 101 11.08 -3.39 -2.04
CA LEU A 101 9.64 -3.36 -2.32
C LEU A 101 8.86 -4.39 -1.49
N GLU A 102 9.44 -5.55 -1.20
CA GLU A 102 8.88 -6.51 -0.25
C GLU A 102 8.75 -5.90 1.14
N VAL A 103 9.85 -5.34 1.67
CA VAL A 103 9.87 -4.73 3.00
C VAL A 103 8.87 -3.57 3.09
N LYS A 104 8.81 -2.72 2.06
CA LYS A 104 7.85 -1.63 1.98
C LYS A 104 6.41 -2.13 2.05
N SER A 105 6.06 -3.14 1.25
CA SER A 105 4.71 -3.70 1.22
C SER A 105 4.32 -4.33 2.56
N ARG A 106 5.27 -4.97 3.26
CA ARG A 106 5.03 -5.48 4.62
C ARG A 106 4.84 -4.36 5.64
N ALA A 107 5.54 -3.24 5.50
CA ALA A 107 5.33 -2.08 6.37
C ALA A 107 3.92 -1.51 6.18
N GLU A 108 3.46 -1.35 4.93
CA GLU A 108 2.08 -0.96 4.60
C GLU A 108 1.06 -1.93 5.20
N GLN A 109 1.31 -3.24 5.14
CA GLN A 109 0.45 -4.25 5.78
C GLN A 109 0.37 -4.06 7.30
N ILE A 110 1.51 -3.85 7.97
CA ILE A 110 1.56 -3.66 9.42
C ILE A 110 0.81 -2.40 9.83
N GLU A 111 0.97 -1.31 9.07
CA GLU A 111 0.27 -0.04 9.30
C GLU A 111 -1.25 -0.21 9.17
N ALA A 112 -1.71 -0.90 8.13
CA ALA A 112 -3.12 -1.19 7.93
C ALA A 112 -3.70 -2.08 9.05
N LEU A 113 -2.97 -3.12 9.48
CA LEU A 113 -3.37 -3.95 10.62
C LEU A 113 -3.38 -3.17 11.96
N ALA A 114 -2.44 -2.26 12.15
CA ALA A 114 -2.40 -1.38 13.32
C ALA A 114 -3.62 -0.44 13.32
N SER A 115 -3.96 0.13 12.16
CA SER A 115 -5.16 0.97 11.99
C SER A 115 -6.45 0.20 12.31
N ALA A 116 -6.60 -1.03 11.79
CA ALA A 116 -7.73 -1.89 12.13
C ALA A 116 -7.82 -2.17 13.64
N LYS A 117 -6.69 -2.45 14.30
CA LYS A 117 -6.62 -2.66 15.76
C LYS A 117 -6.98 -1.42 16.56
N VAL A 118 -6.49 -0.25 16.15
CA VAL A 118 -6.83 1.03 16.80
C VAL A 118 -8.33 1.30 16.65
N SER A 119 -8.90 1.13 15.46
CA SER A 119 -10.34 1.29 15.24
C SER A 119 -11.16 0.33 16.11
N LYS A 120 -10.74 -0.94 16.23
CA LYS A 120 -11.36 -1.91 17.15
C LYS A 120 -11.25 -1.49 18.61
N LEU A 121 -10.08 -1.02 19.06
CA LEU A 121 -9.90 -0.54 20.43
C LEU A 121 -10.76 0.68 20.71
N GLN A 122 -10.84 1.64 19.77
CA GLN A 122 -11.75 2.78 19.87
C GLN A 122 -13.21 2.33 19.94
N MET A 123 -13.61 1.35 19.14
CA MET A 123 -14.95 0.78 19.19
C MET A 123 -15.26 0.10 20.54
N MET A 124 -14.27 -0.58 21.14
CA MET A 124 -14.38 -1.28 22.42
C MET A 124 -14.29 -0.35 23.65
N GLU A 125 -13.40 0.63 23.61
CA GLU A 125 -13.17 1.62 24.68
C GLU A 125 -14.32 2.63 24.76
N GLN A 126 -14.92 2.95 23.61
CA GLN A 126 -15.97 3.95 23.61
C GLN A 126 -17.30 3.46 24.13
N GLY A 127 -17.71 2.18 23.97
CA GLY A 127 -18.98 1.69 24.50
C GLY A 127 -20.19 2.65 24.34
N ASN A 128 -20.19 3.49 23.27
CA ASN A 128 -20.85 4.80 23.15
C ASN A 128 -20.01 6.01 23.66
N PRO A 129 -19.27 6.74 22.79
CA PRO A 129 -18.46 7.88 23.23
C PRO A 129 -19.35 8.92 23.94
N LYS A 130 -18.89 9.47 25.08
CA LYS A 130 -19.53 10.66 25.67
C LYS A 130 -19.66 11.72 24.57
N GLN A 131 -20.83 12.32 24.40
CA GLN A 131 -21.11 13.35 23.38
C GLN A 131 -20.01 14.43 23.30
N SER A 132 -19.31 14.71 24.42
CA SER A 132 -18.22 15.67 24.50
C SER A 132 -16.95 15.32 23.71
N LEU A 133 -16.71 14.05 23.37
CA LEU A 133 -15.49 13.60 22.65
C LEU A 133 -15.74 13.33 21.16
N LEU A 134 -16.98 13.39 20.71
CA LEU A 134 -17.35 13.17 19.31
C LEU A 134 -16.75 14.22 18.35
N PRO A 135 -16.70 15.51 18.73
CA PRO A 135 -16.01 16.55 17.95
C PRO A 135 -14.54 16.23 17.67
N ASP A 136 -13.76 15.98 18.72
CA ASP A 136 -12.31 15.73 18.61
C ASP A 136 -12.01 14.46 17.81
N LEU A 137 -12.87 13.45 17.91
CA LEU A 137 -12.76 12.22 17.13
C LEU A 137 -13.01 12.45 15.64
N ILE A 138 -14.04 13.23 15.29
CA ILE A 138 -14.34 13.58 13.90
C ILE A 138 -13.18 14.41 13.33
N ASP A 139 -12.66 15.37 14.09
CA ASP A 139 -11.53 16.20 13.68
C ASP A 139 -10.27 15.36 13.42
N ALA A 140 -9.88 14.49 14.37
CA ALA A 140 -8.73 13.60 14.19
C ALA A 140 -8.90 12.64 13.00
N ARG A 141 -10.12 12.14 12.76
CA ARG A 141 -10.40 11.26 11.62
C ARG A 141 -10.39 12.01 10.30
N MET A 142 -10.88 13.24 10.30
CA MET A 142 -10.84 14.12 9.13
C MET A 142 -9.39 14.45 8.77
N GLU A 143 -8.53 14.73 9.75
CA GLU A 143 -7.09 14.90 9.52
C GLU A 143 -6.44 13.64 8.94
N HIS A 144 -6.74 12.46 9.48
CA HIS A 144 -6.23 11.20 8.96
C HIS A 144 -6.69 10.95 7.51
N GLN A 145 -7.96 11.19 7.19
CA GLN A 145 -8.49 10.99 5.84
C GLN A 145 -7.94 12.04 4.87
N LYS A 146 -7.72 13.29 5.30
CA LYS A 146 -7.02 14.32 4.52
C LYS A 146 -5.57 13.93 4.24
N ALA A 147 -4.86 13.33 5.20
CA ALA A 147 -3.51 12.81 5.00
C ALA A 147 -3.49 11.65 3.99
N ARG A 148 -4.43 10.71 4.07
CA ARG A 148 -4.57 9.61 3.11
C ARG A 148 -4.91 10.10 1.70
N LEU A 149 -5.84 11.05 1.58
CA LEU A 149 -6.19 11.69 0.32
C LEU A 149 -4.95 12.32 -0.33
N SER A 150 -4.16 13.08 0.44
CA SER A 150 -2.90 13.66 -0.02
C SER A 150 -1.91 12.58 -0.50
N GLY A 151 -1.80 11.47 0.24
CA GLY A 151 -1.00 10.30 -0.14
C GLY A 151 -1.45 9.68 -1.47
N TYR A 152 -2.75 9.48 -1.67
CA TYR A 152 -3.29 8.96 -2.94
C TYR A 152 -3.09 9.93 -4.11
N GLN A 153 -3.25 11.23 -3.88
CA GLN A 153 -3.00 12.25 -4.90
C GLN A 153 -1.52 12.30 -5.30
N ALA A 154 -0.60 12.17 -4.34
CA ALA A 154 0.83 12.09 -4.62
C ALA A 154 1.17 10.80 -5.41
N ALA A 155 0.63 9.65 -4.99
CA ALA A 155 0.80 8.39 -5.69
C ALA A 155 0.22 8.43 -7.12
N LEU A 156 -0.92 9.10 -7.32
CA LEU A 156 -1.54 9.28 -8.64
C LEU A 156 -0.61 10.05 -9.57
N LYS A 157 -0.02 11.17 -9.12
CA LYS A 157 0.94 11.94 -9.92
C LYS A 157 2.15 11.11 -10.34
N VAL A 158 2.69 10.29 -9.41
CA VAL A 158 3.80 9.39 -9.72
C VAL A 158 3.39 8.34 -10.76
N ALA A 159 2.21 7.72 -10.59
CA ALA A 159 1.71 6.72 -11.53
C ALA A 159 1.44 7.31 -12.92
N GLU A 160 0.92 8.55 -13.00
CA GLU A 160 0.72 9.27 -14.27
C GLU A 160 2.04 9.57 -14.98
N GLU A 161 3.09 9.97 -14.25
CA GLU A 161 4.40 10.20 -14.85
C GLU A 161 5.08 8.89 -15.26
N GLU A 162 4.99 7.82 -14.45
CA GLU A 162 5.47 6.49 -14.82
C GLU A 162 4.77 5.97 -16.09
N HIS A 163 3.45 6.17 -16.20
CA HIS A 163 2.68 5.83 -17.38
C HIS A 163 3.21 6.57 -18.61
N ARG A 164 3.40 7.89 -18.52
CA ARG A 164 3.94 8.72 -19.61
C ARG A 164 5.33 8.27 -20.06
N VAL A 165 6.20 7.93 -19.11
CA VAL A 165 7.54 7.38 -19.42
C VAL A 165 7.39 6.04 -20.14
N LEU A 166 6.53 5.14 -19.66
CA LEU A 166 6.32 3.84 -20.30
C LEU A 166 5.74 3.96 -21.71
N GLU A 167 4.87 4.94 -21.99
CA GLU A 167 4.40 5.23 -23.35
C GLU A 167 5.57 5.57 -24.29
N LEU A 168 6.51 6.41 -23.85
CA LEU A 168 7.72 6.73 -24.63
C LEU A 168 8.58 5.48 -24.85
N TYR A 169 8.73 4.64 -23.84
CA TYR A 169 9.48 3.37 -23.91
C TYR A 169 8.83 2.35 -24.85
N ILE A 170 7.50 2.32 -24.92
CA ILE A 170 6.74 1.50 -25.88
C ILE A 170 6.96 2.00 -27.30
N ASN A 171 6.83 3.31 -27.54
CA ASN A 171 7.02 3.88 -28.87
C ASN A 171 8.44 3.63 -29.38
N THR A 172 9.45 3.83 -28.53
CA THR A 172 10.85 3.48 -28.86
C THR A 172 11.03 1.97 -29.03
N GLY A 173 10.35 1.17 -28.20
CA GLY A 173 10.35 -0.29 -28.28
C GLY A 173 9.82 -0.82 -29.60
N LYS A 174 8.79 -0.20 -30.19
CA LYS A 174 8.24 -0.60 -31.50
C LYS A 174 9.30 -0.49 -32.60
N GLU A 175 10.05 0.62 -32.62
CA GLU A 175 11.14 0.82 -33.58
C GLU A 175 12.28 -0.18 -33.37
N LEU A 176 12.67 -0.40 -32.11
CA LEU A 176 13.74 -1.34 -31.76
C LEU A 176 13.36 -2.78 -32.11
N ARG A 177 12.10 -3.18 -31.89
CA ARG A 177 11.57 -4.49 -32.29
C ARG A 177 11.58 -4.64 -33.80
N GLY A 178 11.14 -3.63 -34.55
CA GLY A 178 11.16 -3.62 -36.01
C GLY A 178 12.57 -3.78 -36.60
N LYS A 179 13.60 -3.34 -35.87
CA LYS A 179 15.03 -3.49 -36.22
C LYS A 179 15.68 -4.75 -35.63
N GLY A 180 14.94 -5.57 -34.88
CA GLY A 180 15.46 -6.78 -34.24
C GLY A 180 16.40 -6.53 -33.05
N HIS A 181 16.39 -5.33 -32.46
CA HIS A 181 17.25 -4.97 -31.32
C HIS A 181 16.70 -5.43 -29.97
N ILE A 182 15.39 -5.65 -29.86
CA ILE A 182 14.75 -6.21 -28.67
C ILE A 182 13.86 -7.39 -29.06
N SER A 183 13.69 -8.32 -28.14
CA SER A 183 12.85 -9.51 -28.35
C SER A 183 11.35 -9.18 -28.24
N GLU A 184 10.51 -10.04 -28.81
CA GLU A 184 9.06 -9.96 -28.64
C GLU A 184 8.64 -10.04 -27.17
N LEU A 185 9.26 -10.94 -26.39
CA LEU A 185 9.01 -11.05 -24.95
C LEU A 185 9.33 -9.76 -24.18
N GLU A 186 10.40 -9.06 -24.54
CA GLU A 186 10.77 -7.79 -23.92
C GLU A 186 9.77 -6.68 -24.30
N PHE A 187 9.27 -6.70 -25.52
CA PHE A 187 8.24 -5.78 -25.96
C PHE A 187 6.90 -6.03 -25.23
N ASP A 188 6.49 -7.29 -25.10
CA ASP A 188 5.27 -7.70 -24.39
C ASP A 188 5.34 -7.34 -22.89
N ASP A 189 6.51 -7.49 -22.24
CA ASP A 189 6.70 -7.06 -20.84
C ASP A 189 6.47 -5.55 -20.69
N ARG A 190 6.95 -4.74 -21.65
CA ARG A 190 6.70 -3.29 -21.65
C ARG A 190 5.21 -2.99 -21.81
N GLU A 191 4.50 -3.70 -22.69
CA GLU A 191 3.06 -3.49 -22.90
C GLU A 191 2.27 -3.87 -21.65
N TYR A 192 2.65 -4.99 -21.02
CA TYR A 192 2.08 -5.41 -19.76
C TYR A 192 2.27 -4.36 -18.65
N ARG A 193 3.49 -3.81 -18.51
CA ARG A 193 3.77 -2.74 -17.53
C ARG A 193 2.95 -1.48 -17.80
N LEU A 194 2.80 -1.09 -19.07
CA LEU A 194 1.95 0.04 -19.45
C LEU A 194 0.50 -0.20 -19.04
N ASN A 195 -0.06 -1.36 -19.37
CA ASN A 195 -1.43 -1.72 -18.99
C ASN A 195 -1.62 -1.76 -17.47
N LEU A 196 -0.61 -2.23 -16.71
CA LEU A 196 -0.63 -2.20 -15.26
C LEU A 196 -0.70 -0.77 -14.71
N THR A 197 0.03 0.19 -15.29
CA THR A 197 -0.07 1.60 -14.86
C THR A 197 -1.45 2.19 -15.11
N VAL A 198 -2.15 1.82 -16.20
CA VAL A 198 -3.53 2.25 -16.46
C VAL A 198 -4.47 1.77 -15.35
N ALA A 199 -4.36 0.49 -14.97
CA ALA A 199 -5.16 -0.08 -13.89
C ALA A 199 -4.86 0.60 -12.54
N THR A 200 -3.58 0.86 -12.25
CA THR A 200 -3.15 1.56 -11.03
C THR A 200 -3.72 2.99 -10.96
N ILE A 201 -3.65 3.74 -12.05
CA ILE A 201 -4.21 5.11 -12.13
C ILE A 201 -5.72 5.08 -11.89
N ALA A 202 -6.45 4.16 -12.53
CA ALA A 202 -7.89 4.02 -12.33
C ALA A 202 -8.24 3.68 -10.88
N GLY A 203 -7.51 2.74 -10.27
CA GLY A 203 -7.70 2.38 -8.86
C GLY A 203 -7.42 3.53 -7.90
N LEU A 204 -6.37 4.32 -8.15
CA LEU A 204 -6.03 5.50 -7.35
C LEU A 204 -7.10 6.59 -7.48
N LYS A 205 -7.64 6.82 -8.68
CA LYS A 205 -8.74 7.78 -8.89
C LYS A 205 -9.99 7.40 -8.09
N GLU A 206 -10.34 6.11 -8.07
CA GLU A 206 -11.49 5.67 -7.27
C GLU A 206 -11.25 5.80 -5.77
N ARG A 207 -10.04 5.48 -5.28
CA ARG A 207 -9.67 5.69 -3.87
C ARG A 207 -9.72 7.15 -3.45
N ILE A 208 -9.27 8.06 -4.31
CA ILE A 208 -9.36 9.51 -4.10
C ILE A 208 -10.83 9.91 -3.95
N LYS A 209 -11.69 9.50 -4.88
CA LYS A 209 -13.13 9.80 -4.85
C LYS A 209 -13.81 9.28 -3.58
N VAL A 210 -13.48 8.06 -3.16
CA VAL A 210 -13.99 7.47 -1.91
C VAL A 210 -13.52 8.28 -0.70
N ALA A 211 -12.24 8.65 -0.65
CA ALA A 211 -11.70 9.45 0.45
C ALA A 211 -12.33 10.85 0.52
N GLU A 212 -12.55 11.50 -0.63
CA GLU A 212 -13.28 12.78 -0.72
C GLU A 212 -14.71 12.65 -0.18
N THR A 213 -15.46 11.65 -0.65
CA THR A 213 -16.83 11.39 -0.17
C THR A 213 -16.87 11.13 1.34
N TYR A 214 -15.84 10.47 1.86
CA TYR A 214 -15.72 10.17 3.28
C TYR A 214 -15.41 11.41 4.12
N ILE A 215 -14.54 12.29 3.63
CA ILE A 215 -14.25 13.59 4.25
C ILE A 215 -15.52 14.45 4.27
N ASP A 216 -16.25 14.53 3.16
CA ASP A 216 -17.50 15.29 3.07
C ASP A 216 -18.55 14.81 4.10
N ALA A 217 -18.65 13.49 4.29
CA ALA A 217 -19.53 12.90 5.29
C ALA A 217 -19.12 13.29 6.73
N LEU A 218 -17.83 13.26 7.03
CA LEU A 218 -17.31 13.70 8.33
C LEU A 218 -17.52 15.20 8.58
N GLU A 219 -17.34 16.04 7.56
CA GLU A 219 -17.59 17.48 7.65
C GLU A 219 -19.07 17.76 7.91
N LEU A 220 -19.98 17.05 7.23
CA LEU A 220 -21.41 17.15 7.48
C LEU A 220 -21.79 16.73 8.91
N ASP A 221 -21.18 15.65 9.42
CA ASP A 221 -21.43 15.19 10.78
C ASP A 221 -20.86 16.15 11.83
N ARG A 222 -19.72 16.80 11.54
CA ARG A 222 -19.18 17.88 12.38
C ARG A 222 -20.14 19.07 12.46
N GLU A 223 -20.66 19.51 11.32
CA GLU A 223 -21.65 20.59 11.27
C GLU A 223 -22.93 20.25 12.03
N ARG A 224 -23.39 18.99 11.94
CA ARG A 224 -24.59 18.53 12.66
C ARG A 224 -24.39 18.56 14.17
N LEU A 225 -23.20 18.18 14.65
CA LEU A 225 -22.87 18.26 16.06
C LEU A 225 -22.84 19.70 16.57
N ASP A 226 -22.24 20.60 15.82
CA ASP A 226 -22.17 22.01 16.20
C ASP A 226 -23.55 22.68 16.25
N ARG A 227 -24.54 22.12 15.53
CA ARG A 227 -25.93 22.62 15.50
C ARG A 227 -26.86 21.96 16.51
N GLN A 228 -26.44 20.92 17.24
CA GLN A 228 -27.26 20.33 18.30
C GLN A 228 -27.14 21.17 19.58
N PRO A 229 -28.24 21.69 20.15
CA PRO A 229 -28.17 22.36 21.44
C PRO A 229 -27.73 21.35 22.50
N LEU A 230 -26.73 21.72 23.30
CA LEU A 230 -26.39 20.99 24.52
C LEU A 230 -27.67 20.77 25.33
N PRO A 231 -27.97 19.55 25.79
CA PRO A 231 -29.09 19.36 26.70
C PRO A 231 -28.85 20.24 27.92
N THR A 232 -29.74 21.21 28.15
CA THR A 232 -29.79 21.98 29.39
C THR A 232 -29.98 21.00 30.53
N LEU A 233 -28.95 20.87 31.37
CA LEU A 233 -28.99 20.20 32.67
C LEU A 233 -29.95 20.92 33.62
#